data_AF-A0A0K0F1K2-F1
#
_entry.id   AF-A0A0K0F1K2-F1
#
_cell.length_a   1.000
_cell.length_b   1.000
_cell.length_c   1.000
_cell.angle_alpha   90.00
_cell.angle_beta   90.00
_cell.angle_gamma   90.00
#
_symmetry.space_group_name_H-M   'P 1'
#
loop_
_entity.id
_entity.type
_entity.pdbx_description
1 polymer ?
#
loop_
_entity_poly.entity_id
_entity_poly.type
_entity_poly.pdbx_seq_one_letter_code
_entity_poly.pdbx_strand_id
1 'polypeptide(L)'
;MFGTNILYHVEHIDTFKKPANETVLQNFIFTPQSGATCGIMGLEVNKKYLVSGSLGNGLLTISSCSQMHAEGSTDSFATPQEWAAVPTLQKNMLKDGCYNNCSVTVE
;
A
#
# COMPACT_ATOMS: atom_id res chain seq x y z
N MET A 1 -16.47 11.20 14.26
CA MET A 1 -17.32 10.87 13.11
C MET A 1 -16.72 9.64 12.46
N PHE A 2 -17.29 8.46 12.69
CA PHE A 2 -16.75 7.20 12.16
C PHE A 2 -17.15 7.10 10.68
N GLY A 3 -16.28 7.52 9.77
CA GLY A 3 -16.49 7.29 8.34
C GLY A 3 -16.57 5.79 8.07
N THR A 4 -17.56 5.37 7.29
CA THR A 4 -17.65 3.98 6.80
C THR A 4 -16.42 3.70 5.94
N ASN A 5 -15.59 2.76 6.36
CA ASN A 5 -14.43 2.30 5.59
C ASN A 5 -14.88 1.17 4.67
N ILE A 6 -14.26 1.06 3.50
CA ILE A 6 -14.34 -0.12 2.65
C ILE A 6 -13.35 -1.16 3.19
N LEU A 7 -13.80 -2.39 3.30
CA LEU A 7 -12.98 -3.55 3.66
C LEU A 7 -12.74 -4.38 2.39
N TYR A 8 -11.48 -4.63 2.08
CA TYR A 8 -11.08 -5.61 1.06
C TYR A 8 -10.51 -6.85 1.73
N HIS A 9 -10.95 -8.01 1.24
CA HIS A 9 -10.30 -9.27 1.52
C HIS A 9 -9.24 -9.52 0.45
N VAL A 10 -7.99 -9.70 0.88
CA VAL A 10 -6.81 -9.75 0.00
C VAL A 10 -5.93 -10.96 0.30
N GLU A 11 -5.14 -11.36 -0.68
CA GLU A 11 -4.06 -12.32 -0.52
C GLU A 11 -2.73 -11.58 -0.65
N HIS A 12 -1.87 -11.69 0.37
CA HIS A 12 -0.52 -11.11 0.33
C HIS A 12 0.41 -12.03 -0.46
N ILE A 13 0.57 -11.73 -1.76
CA ILE A 13 1.44 -12.52 -2.66
C ILE A 13 2.92 -12.34 -2.31
N ASP A 14 3.35 -11.08 -2.15
CA ASP A 14 4.72 -10.70 -1.80
C ASP A 14 4.67 -9.64 -0.69
N THR A 15 5.51 -9.79 0.35
CA THR A 15 5.63 -8.80 1.43
C THR A 15 7.03 -8.19 1.43
N PHE A 16 7.14 -6.92 1.02
CA PHE A 16 8.42 -6.21 0.97
C PHE A 16 8.78 -5.52 2.30
N LYS A 17 7.77 -5.13 3.08
CA LYS A 17 7.94 -4.48 4.39
C LYS A 17 6.76 -4.81 5.28
N LYS A 18 7.03 -5.09 6.55
CA LYS A 18 6.02 -5.27 7.60
C LYS A 18 6.52 -4.72 8.93
N PRO A 19 5.63 -4.31 9.84
CA PRO A 19 6.02 -3.96 11.21
C PRO A 19 6.79 -5.11 11.87
N ALA A 20 7.83 -4.79 12.64
CA ALA A 20 8.71 -5.80 13.24
C ALA A 20 7.97 -6.78 14.17
N ASN A 21 6.89 -6.30 14.80
CA ASN A 21 6.10 -7.07 15.76
C ASN A 21 5.08 -8.03 15.10
N GLU A 22 4.89 -7.92 13.78
CA GLU A 22 3.96 -8.78 13.05
C GLU A 22 4.71 -9.89 12.33
N THR A 23 4.35 -11.15 12.57
CA THR A 23 4.89 -12.29 11.82
C THR A 23 4.17 -12.48 10.49
N VAL A 24 2.85 -12.23 10.46
CA VAL A 24 1.97 -12.40 9.29
C VAL A 24 1.02 -11.21 9.20
N LEU A 25 0.84 -10.66 7.99
CA LEU A 25 -0.14 -9.60 7.76
C LEU A 25 -1.55 -10.20 7.64
N GLN A 26 -2.54 -9.53 8.22
CA GLN A 26 -3.94 -9.93 8.08
C GLN A 26 -4.41 -9.79 6.64
N ASN A 27 -5.27 -10.70 6.18
CA ASN A 27 -5.85 -10.69 4.84
C ASN A 27 -6.98 -9.65 4.66
N PHE A 28 -7.14 -8.74 5.62
CA PHE A 28 -8.13 -7.67 5.58
C PHE A 28 -7.43 -6.32 5.61
N ILE A 29 -7.78 -5.48 4.64
CA ILE A 29 -7.28 -4.11 4.57
C ILE A 29 -8.45 -3.14 4.48
N PHE A 30 -8.32 -2.01 5.15
CA PHE A 30 -9.34 -0.97 5.22
C PHE A 30 -8.91 0.27 4.47
N THR A 31 -9.85 0.94 3.84
CA THR A 31 -9.62 2.23 3.20
C THR A 31 -10.83 3.14 3.36
N PRO A 32 -10.67 4.46 3.36
CA PRO A 32 -11.80 5.37 3.34
C PRO A 32 -12.73 5.09 2.15
N GLN A 33 -14.03 5.23 2.33
CA GLN A 33 -15.02 4.99 1.26
C GLN A 33 -15.12 6.08 0.19
N SER A 34 -14.36 7.17 0.31
CA SER A 34 -14.48 8.32 -0.58
C SER A 34 -13.11 8.77 -1.06
N GLY A 35 -13.00 9.03 -2.36
CA GLY A 35 -11.81 9.63 -2.95
C GLY A 35 -11.45 10.99 -2.34
N ALA A 36 -12.44 11.76 -1.88
CA ALA A 36 -12.20 13.04 -1.17
C ALA A 36 -11.47 12.85 0.17
N THR A 37 -11.51 11.65 0.73
CA THR A 37 -10.77 11.24 1.93
C THR A 37 -9.63 10.29 1.60
N CYS A 38 -9.10 10.33 0.37
CA CYS A 38 -8.03 9.45 -0.11
C CYS A 38 -8.41 7.95 -0.13
N GLY A 39 -9.69 7.65 -0.34
CA GLY A 39 -10.21 6.28 -0.43
C GLY A 39 -9.82 5.57 -1.72
N ILE A 40 -9.47 4.28 -1.63
CA ILE A 40 -9.15 3.42 -2.77
C ILE A 40 -10.36 2.53 -3.09
N MET A 41 -11.19 2.94 -4.05
CA MET A 41 -12.47 2.27 -4.34
C MET A 41 -12.42 1.29 -5.53
N GLY A 42 -11.26 1.16 -6.18
CA GLY A 42 -11.13 0.48 -7.48
C GLY A 42 -10.22 -0.75 -7.48
N LEU A 43 -10.09 -1.46 -6.35
CA LEU A 43 -9.37 -2.74 -6.35
C LEU A 43 -10.27 -3.84 -6.91
N GLU A 44 -9.78 -4.56 -7.91
CA GLU A 44 -10.55 -5.61 -8.59
C GLU A 44 -10.07 -7.01 -8.18
N VAL A 45 -11.00 -7.97 -8.21
CA VAL A 45 -10.70 -9.39 -7.97
C VAL A 45 -9.79 -9.92 -9.09
N ASN A 46 -8.85 -10.80 -8.76
CA ASN A 46 -7.85 -11.38 -9.67
C ASN A 46 -6.82 -10.39 -10.26
N LYS A 47 -6.83 -9.13 -9.80
CA LYS A 47 -5.80 -8.15 -10.11
C LYS A 47 -4.78 -8.07 -8.98
N LYS A 48 -3.53 -7.77 -9.34
CA LYS A 48 -2.41 -7.67 -8.40
C LYS A 48 -1.99 -6.21 -8.31
N TYR A 49 -1.84 -5.70 -7.09
CA TYR A 49 -1.50 -4.31 -6.85
C TYR A 49 -0.30 -4.20 -5.92
N LEU A 50 0.55 -3.22 -6.15
CA LEU A 50 1.54 -2.78 -5.18
C LEU A 50 0.85 -1.80 -4.23
N VAL A 51 0.80 -2.16 -2.94
CA VAL A 51 0.08 -1.40 -1.93
C VAL A 51 1.00 -1.11 -0.74
N SER A 52 1.00 0.13 -0.28
CA SER A 52 1.61 0.55 0.99
C SER A 52 0.54 1.08 1.95
N GLY A 53 0.79 0.94 3.24
CA GLY A 53 -0.18 1.32 4.25
C GLY A 53 0.43 1.39 5.64
N SER A 54 -0.44 1.53 6.63
CA SER A 54 -0.07 1.56 8.04
C SER A 54 -0.84 0.50 8.82
N LEU A 55 -0.24 0.06 9.92
CA LEU A 55 -0.89 -0.80 10.91
C LEU A 55 -1.13 0.03 12.18
N GLY A 56 -2.39 0.18 12.56
CA GLY A 56 -2.78 0.87 13.79
C GLY A 56 -3.90 0.12 14.50
N ASN A 57 -3.77 -0.10 15.81
CA ASN A 57 -4.74 -0.85 16.61
C ASN A 57 -5.07 -2.25 16.04
N GLY A 58 -4.08 -2.90 15.42
CA GLY A 58 -4.25 -4.21 14.78
C GLY A 58 -5.00 -4.18 13.44
N LEU A 59 -5.27 -3.01 12.87
CA LEU A 59 -5.95 -2.84 11.57
C LEU A 59 -4.97 -2.33 10.51
N LEU A 60 -4.91 -3.05 9.38
CA LEU A 60 -4.18 -2.60 8.19
C LEU A 60 -5.03 -1.58 7.43
N THR A 61 -4.47 -0.39 7.22
CA THR A 61 -5.16 0.69 6.52
C THR A 61 -4.35 1.19 5.35
N ILE A 62 -5.05 1.51 4.26
CA ILE A 62 -4.47 2.03 3.02
C ILE A 62 -5.22 3.29 2.59
N SER A 63 -4.50 4.23 1.99
CA SER A 63 -5.07 5.44 1.39
C SER A 63 -4.31 5.80 0.13
N SER A 64 -4.96 6.44 -0.85
CA SER A 64 -4.34 6.86 -2.10
C SER A 64 -3.26 7.94 -1.87
N CYS A 65 -3.43 8.77 -0.84
CA CYS A 65 -2.51 9.85 -0.50
C CYS A 65 -1.21 9.39 0.15
N SER A 66 -1.16 8.14 0.63
CA SER A 66 0.02 7.53 1.26
C SER A 66 0.57 6.33 0.48
N GLN A 67 0.19 6.19 -0.79
CA GLN A 67 0.73 5.14 -1.65
C GLN A 67 2.13 5.48 -2.15
N MET A 68 2.90 4.44 -2.46
CA MET A 68 4.17 4.58 -3.17
C MET A 68 3.94 5.17 -4.56
N HIS A 69 4.73 6.19 -4.87
CA HIS A 69 4.83 6.71 -6.22
C HIS A 69 5.60 5.73 -7.11
N ALA A 70 5.37 5.77 -8.42
CA ALA A 70 6.09 4.94 -9.36
C ALA A 70 7.50 5.51 -9.59
N GLU A 71 8.53 4.78 -9.18
CA GLU A 71 9.92 5.21 -9.43
C GLU A 71 10.25 5.07 -10.92
N GLY A 72 10.71 6.15 -11.53
CA GLY A 72 11.05 6.19 -12.96
C GLY A 72 9.84 6.24 -13.90
N SER A 73 8.65 6.59 -13.40
CA SER A 73 7.47 6.88 -14.22
C SER A 73 7.08 8.35 -14.10
N THR A 74 6.52 8.92 -15.17
CA THR A 74 5.87 10.24 -15.14
C THR A 74 4.39 10.16 -14.78
N ASP A 75 3.82 8.95 -14.70
CA ASP A 75 2.41 8.75 -14.36
C ASP A 75 2.22 8.73 -12.84
N SER A 76 1.93 9.92 -12.32
CA SER A 76 1.75 10.19 -10.89
C SER A 76 0.41 9.73 -10.33
N PHE A 77 -0.55 9.31 -11.17
CA PHE A 77 -1.96 9.22 -10.79
C PHE A 77 -2.50 7.79 -10.63
N ALA A 78 -1.75 6.76 -11.05
CA ALA A 78 -2.16 5.37 -10.92
C ALA A 78 -1.80 4.79 -9.53
N THR A 79 -2.36 5.36 -8.45
CA THR A 79 -2.20 4.81 -7.09
C THR A 79 -3.50 4.16 -6.59
N PRO A 80 -3.44 2.91 -6.08
CA PRO A 80 -2.29 2.02 -6.04
C PRO A 80 -1.94 1.47 -7.42
N GLN A 81 -0.66 1.15 -7.64
CA GLN A 81 -0.16 0.70 -8.93
C GLN A 81 -0.55 -0.75 -9.17
N GLU A 82 -1.08 -1.07 -10.36
CA GLU A 82 -1.21 -2.47 -10.78
C GLU A 82 0.20 -3.08 -10.94
N TRP A 83 0.44 -4.25 -10.36
CA TRP A 83 1.76 -4.89 -10.33
C TRP A 83 2.37 -5.12 -11.71
N ALA A 84 1.52 -5.35 -12.72
CA ALA A 84 1.93 -5.49 -14.11
C ALA A 84 2.57 -4.19 -14.66
N ALA A 85 2.08 -3.03 -14.21
CA ALA A 85 2.54 -1.70 -14.63
C ALA A 85 3.70 -1.16 -13.79
N VAL A 86 4.02 -1.77 -12.63
CA VAL A 86 5.15 -1.34 -11.79
C VAL A 86 6.48 -1.49 -12.56
N PRO A 87 7.27 -0.40 -12.71
CA PRO A 87 8.53 -0.43 -13.45
C PRO A 87 9.55 -1.43 -12.89
N THR A 88 10.37 -2.02 -13.75
CA THR A 88 11.42 -2.97 -13.35
C THR A 88 12.38 -2.37 -12.32
N LEU A 89 12.73 -1.09 -12.47
CA LEU A 89 13.58 -0.39 -11.51
C LEU A 89 12.96 -0.42 -10.09
N GLN A 90 11.67 -0.08 -9.98
CA GLN A 90 10.97 -0.10 -8.71
C GLN A 90 10.86 -1.52 -8.13
N LYS A 91 10.62 -2.54 -8.96
CA LYS A 91 10.60 -3.95 -8.54
C LYS A 91 11.93 -4.38 -7.94
N ASN A 92 13.05 -3.94 -8.51
CA ASN A 92 14.38 -4.25 -7.97
C ASN A 92 14.60 -3.53 -6.65
N MET A 93 14.29 -2.23 -6.56
CA MET A 93 14.41 -1.46 -5.30
C MET A 93 13.57 -2.04 -4.16
N LEU A 94 12.38 -2.57 -4.44
CA LEU A 94 11.53 -3.25 -3.46
C LEU A 94 12.22 -4.53 -2.92
N LYS A 95 12.84 -5.32 -3.79
CA LYS A 95 13.53 -6.57 -3.43
C LYS A 95 14.84 -6.31 -2.70
N ASP A 96 15.57 -5.28 -3.11
CA ASP A 96 16.85 -4.89 -2.53
C ASP A 96 16.69 -4.14 -1.19
N GLY A 97 15.45 -3.89 -0.76
CA GLY A 97 15.15 -3.26 0.52
C GLY A 97 15.45 -1.76 0.56
N CYS A 98 15.54 -1.08 -0.59
CA CYS A 98 15.88 0.35 -0.65
C CYS A 98 14.89 1.23 0.13
N TYR A 99 13.64 0.79 0.29
CA TYR A 99 12.58 1.49 1.04
C TYR A 99 12.60 1.20 2.57
N ASN A 100 13.60 0.48 3.05
CA ASN A 100 13.76 0.16 4.48
C ASN A 100 14.69 1.13 5.22
N ASN A 101 15.32 2.06 4.52
CA ASN A 101 16.18 3.09 5.10
C ASN A 101 15.35 4.24 5.70
N CYS A 102 14.68 3.98 6.81
CA CYS A 102 14.05 5.04 7.60
C CYS A 102 15.10 5.73 8.47
N SER A 103 15.44 6.98 8.17
CA SER A 103 16.08 7.86 9.17
C SER A 103 15.01 8.31 10.15
N VAL A 104 15.27 8.16 11.45
CA VAL A 104 14.40 8.74 12.47
C VAL A 104 14.61 10.26 12.40
N THR A 105 13.73 10.98 11.72
CA THR A 105 13.66 12.43 11.90
C THR A 105 13.06 12.66 13.27
N VAL A 106 13.92 12.95 14.23
CA VAL A 106 13.53 13.52 15.52
C VAL A 106 13.03 14.93 15.20
N GLU A 107 11.70 15.11 15.13
CA GLU A 107 11.07 16.42 15.28
C GLU A 107 10.92 16.76 16.77
#